data_AF-A0A958PZ87-F1
#
_entry.id   AF-A0A958PZ87-F1
#
_cell.length_a   1.000
_cell.length_b   1.000
_cell.length_c   1.000
_cell.angle_alpha   90.00
_cell.angle_beta   90.00
_cell.angle_gamma   90.00
#
_symmetry.space_group_name_H-M   'P 1'
#
loop_
_entity.id
_entity.type
_entity.pdbx_description
1 polymer ?
#
loop_
_entity_poly.entity_id
_entity_poly.type
_entity_poly.pdbx_seq_one_letter_code
_entity_poly.pdbx_strand_id
1 'polypeptide(L)'
;MKFLQVRILFVGFFVFCASPLFAVVKTPSKHIRSQLESWDRVPKKIQYGRVTYFTDVIVYFDIGIFEGVRPGDQAEVYRSKKLLYTCIIEELADHSSTCRSDNGKMGDLVVFKNKIDMVKKVDSSVISNPKLSELYQAVRGTSIQKVVFQQDPKSQKKKSSTKEIFNVVDVEAQVSHHTWKQSGSRSFHQESTSLSIYDTPLGNSKLTSSIDLSTQYWSSTEERRFRPSQDFQLYVWEMSVQYEAENGSFKAEAGRIRSREVPGLSLIDGGLASLDVSRALRVGAYAGTRPDSVSLSLSSKDAEAGIFFDQQLYDKKKISISQQMRASYINSQYFGQNIEIEHFLYSRFSGLNSAFLQTKFNAVGERGSSLDETRLDILLVPVKKGSVNLSGRWIVQQSMDESELQDNPSKRLENTFRYQIHPMIELLLHGGLAYEDAGDQKSRKYLGTEVQSPKLFGAKGGMSVGHQEEWGWVGGHTTFIRAHYQVASNIKLASQLSYTHELQSNSLYDEWGGSIFVTSQLTRHIALQASTFSRFGLDTKGFGAQIGITGQI
;
A
#
# COMPACT_ATOMS: atom_id res chain seq x y z
N MET A 1 -45.84 17.05 -29.10
CA MET A 1 -44.92 16.65 -28.01
C MET A 1 -43.50 16.66 -28.56
N LYS A 2 -42.67 17.60 -28.10
CA LYS A 2 -41.30 17.82 -28.61
C LYS A 2 -40.33 16.86 -27.91
N PHE A 3 -39.56 16.09 -28.69
CA PHE A 3 -38.45 15.27 -28.21
C PHE A 3 -37.23 16.17 -27.94
N LEU A 4 -36.73 16.14 -26.71
CA LEU A 4 -35.50 16.80 -26.29
C LEU A 4 -34.33 15.84 -26.51
N GLN A 5 -33.59 16.03 -27.61
CA GLN A 5 -32.29 15.38 -27.82
C GLN A 5 -31.22 16.17 -27.06
N VAL A 6 -30.70 15.61 -25.97
CA VAL A 6 -29.48 16.11 -25.32
C VAL A 6 -28.29 15.44 -26.00
N ARG A 7 -27.58 16.19 -26.85
CA ARG A 7 -26.24 15.85 -27.35
C ARG A 7 -25.22 16.34 -26.34
N ILE A 8 -24.55 15.42 -25.64
CA ILE A 8 -23.34 15.73 -24.87
C ILE A 8 -22.16 15.56 -25.82
N LEU A 9 -21.57 16.68 -26.24
CA LEU A 9 -20.25 16.72 -26.89
C LEU A 9 -19.17 16.59 -25.80
N PHE A 10 -18.32 15.57 -25.90
CA PHE A 10 -17.00 15.57 -25.26
C PHE A 10 -15.95 15.67 -26.37
N VAL A 11 -15.37 16.87 -26.49
CA VAL A 11 -14.09 17.17 -27.17
C VAL A 11 -13.10 17.31 -26.01
N GLY A 12 -11.92 16.69 -25.90
CA GLY A 12 -10.96 16.22 -26.89
C GLY A 12 -9.62 16.83 -26.46
N PHE A 13 -8.74 16.07 -25.81
CA PHE A 13 -7.33 16.45 -25.58
C PHE A 13 -6.51 15.17 -25.34
N PHE A 14 -5.78 14.71 -26.36
CA PHE A 14 -4.63 13.83 -26.21
C PHE A 14 -3.59 14.30 -27.23
N VAL A 15 -2.52 14.93 -26.74
CA VAL A 15 -1.31 15.22 -27.52
C VAL A 15 -0.25 14.28 -26.98
N PHE A 16 0.10 13.26 -27.77
CA PHE A 16 1.27 12.41 -27.54
C PHE A 16 2.52 13.15 -28.03
N CYS A 17 3.45 13.46 -27.13
CA CYS A 17 4.81 13.83 -27.49
C CYS A 17 5.71 12.60 -27.32
N ALA A 18 6.18 12.06 -28.45
CA ALA A 18 7.24 11.07 -28.50
C ALA A 18 8.59 11.80 -28.53
N SER A 19 9.58 11.32 -27.76
CA SER A 19 11.00 11.56 -28.02
C SER A 19 11.86 10.44 -27.41
N PRO A 20 12.83 9.89 -28.16
CA PRO A 20 13.75 8.84 -27.70
C PRO A 20 15.10 9.44 -27.29
N LEU A 21 15.80 8.88 -26.30
CA LEU A 21 17.27 8.91 -26.27
C LEU A 21 17.86 8.01 -25.17
N PHE A 22 18.55 6.97 -25.62
CA PHE A 22 19.54 6.20 -24.86
C PHE A 22 20.77 7.06 -24.59
N ALA A 23 21.25 7.10 -23.35
CA ALA A 23 22.61 7.51 -23.03
C ALA A 23 23.19 6.61 -21.93
N VAL A 24 24.28 5.93 -22.27
CA VAL A 24 25.08 5.03 -21.43
C VAL A 24 25.77 5.84 -20.33
N VAL A 25 25.51 5.50 -19.06
CA VAL A 25 26.20 6.11 -17.91
C VAL A 25 27.36 5.21 -17.47
N LYS A 26 28.57 5.77 -17.52
CA LYS A 26 29.81 5.23 -16.95
C LYS A 26 29.77 5.28 -15.42
N THR A 27 30.35 4.25 -14.80
CA THR A 27 30.54 4.06 -13.36
C THR A 27 31.34 5.19 -12.68
N PRO A 28 31.00 5.60 -11.43
CA PRO A 28 31.90 6.40 -10.62
C PRO A 28 32.71 5.53 -9.65
N SER A 29 33.99 5.86 -9.63
CA SER A 29 35.09 5.30 -8.85
C SER A 29 35.11 5.76 -7.38
N LYS A 30 35.65 4.90 -6.51
CA LYS A 30 36.43 5.04 -5.24
C LYS A 30 36.64 6.40 -4.51
N HIS A 31 35.99 7.50 -4.84
CA HIS A 31 36.34 8.84 -4.35
C HIS A 31 35.57 9.32 -3.11
N ILE A 32 34.58 8.56 -2.63
CA ILE A 32 33.70 8.99 -1.52
C ILE A 32 34.29 8.65 -0.14
N ARG A 33 35.18 7.66 -0.04
CA ARG A 33 35.72 7.22 1.26
C ARG A 33 36.77 8.17 1.86
N SER A 34 37.40 9.03 1.06
CA SER A 34 38.37 10.02 1.56
C SER A 34 37.77 11.39 1.89
N GLN A 35 36.47 11.61 1.67
CA GLN A 35 35.81 12.87 2.04
C GLN A 35 35.19 12.86 3.44
N LEU A 36 35.01 11.70 4.07
CA LEU A 36 34.45 11.61 5.42
C LEU A 36 35.49 11.81 6.54
N GLU A 37 36.78 11.61 6.27
CA GLU A 37 37.85 11.76 7.27
C GLU A 37 38.39 13.20 7.40
N SER A 38 37.93 14.15 6.58
CA SER A 38 38.43 15.54 6.57
C SER A 38 37.54 16.56 7.28
N TRP A 39 36.48 16.14 7.98
CA TRP A 39 35.48 17.06 8.56
C TRP A 39 35.90 17.73 9.88
N ASP A 40 37.00 17.30 10.50
CA ASP A 40 37.46 17.86 11.78
C ASP A 40 38.37 19.09 11.68
N ARG A 41 38.58 19.66 10.49
CA ARG A 41 39.52 20.80 10.32
C ARG A 41 39.07 21.90 9.36
N VAL A 42 37.77 22.23 9.32
CA VAL A 42 37.30 23.44 8.62
C VAL A 42 37.25 24.62 9.61
N PRO A 43 37.93 25.75 9.33
CA PRO A 43 37.88 26.92 10.20
C PRO A 43 36.44 27.43 10.37
N LYS A 44 36.08 27.77 11.62
CA LYS A 44 34.75 28.20 12.07
C LYS A 44 34.29 29.47 11.34
N LYS A 45 33.59 29.29 10.23
CA LYS A 45 32.89 30.39 9.54
C LYS A 45 31.56 30.61 10.23
N ILE A 46 31.24 31.85 10.57
CA ILE A 46 29.90 32.23 11.02
C ILE A 46 28.93 31.89 9.88
N GLN A 47 27.98 31.01 10.16
CA GLN A 47 26.93 30.62 9.23
C GLN A 47 25.75 31.59 9.40
N TYR A 48 25.23 32.09 8.27
CA TYR A 48 24.09 32.98 8.23
C TYR A 48 23.08 32.48 7.21
N GLY A 49 21.79 32.65 7.53
CA GLY A 49 20.66 32.35 6.66
C GLY A 49 19.55 33.38 6.84
N ARG A 50 18.35 33.08 6.36
CA ARG A 50 17.13 33.88 6.49
C ARG A 50 15.93 33.03 6.83
N VAL A 51 14.96 33.67 7.49
CA VAL A 51 13.62 33.10 7.67
C VAL A 51 12.90 33.08 6.33
N THR A 52 12.59 31.89 5.83
CA THR A 52 11.85 31.68 4.57
C THR A 52 10.34 31.63 4.80
N TYR A 53 9.93 31.07 5.93
CA TYR A 53 8.54 30.86 6.29
C TYR A 53 8.40 30.78 7.82
N PHE A 54 7.23 31.11 8.36
CA PHE A 54 6.93 30.95 9.77
C PHE A 54 5.44 30.65 9.97
N THR A 55 5.15 30.02 11.10
CA THR A 55 3.80 29.76 11.62
C THR A 55 3.71 30.35 13.03
N ASP A 56 2.58 30.19 13.70
CA ASP A 56 2.40 30.66 15.08
C ASP A 56 3.39 30.01 16.08
N VAL A 57 4.02 28.89 15.72
CA VAL A 57 4.87 28.11 16.64
C VAL A 57 6.20 27.65 16.05
N ILE A 58 6.38 27.65 14.73
CA ILE A 58 7.59 27.14 14.05
C ILE A 58 8.10 28.17 13.04
N VAL A 59 9.42 28.38 13.02
CA VAL A 59 10.13 29.23 12.06
C VAL A 59 11.08 28.38 11.22
N TYR A 60 11.08 28.61 9.92
CA TYR A 60 11.87 27.87 8.93
C TYR A 60 13.02 28.74 8.40
N PHE A 61 14.23 28.18 8.36
CA PHE A 61 15.44 28.83 7.88
C PHE A 61 15.93 28.20 6.57
N ASP A 62 16.54 28.98 5.67
CA ASP A 62 17.17 28.52 4.40
C ASP A 62 18.61 27.99 4.57
N ILE A 63 18.89 27.37 5.72
CA ILE A 63 20.21 26.85 6.05
C ILE A 63 20.09 25.55 6.84
N GLY A 64 20.85 24.53 6.49
CA GLY A 64 20.72 23.17 7.00
C GLY A 64 22.04 22.40 7.12
N ILE A 65 21.97 21.07 6.94
CA ILE A 65 23.07 20.14 7.20
C ILE A 65 24.29 20.45 6.33
N PHE A 66 24.09 20.77 5.05
CA PHE A 66 25.19 21.01 4.12
C PHE A 66 25.90 22.33 4.37
N GLU A 67 25.24 23.29 5.00
CA GLU A 67 25.88 24.51 5.49
C GLU A 67 26.57 24.31 6.84
N GLY A 68 26.29 23.19 7.52
CA GLY A 68 26.94 22.76 8.75
C GLY A 68 26.12 23.02 10.03
N VAL A 69 24.80 23.19 9.92
CA VAL A 69 23.88 23.30 11.05
C VAL A 69 23.60 21.90 11.64
N ARG A 70 23.53 21.79 12.97
CA ARG A 70 23.29 20.55 13.71
C ARG A 70 22.06 20.65 14.62
N PRO A 71 21.39 19.52 14.94
CA PRO A 71 20.30 19.54 15.92
C PRO A 71 20.86 20.03 17.26
N GLY A 72 20.14 20.91 17.95
CA GLY A 72 20.59 21.51 19.19
C GLY A 72 21.41 22.79 19.04
N ASP A 73 21.79 23.20 17.82
CA ASP A 73 22.46 24.48 17.61
C ASP A 73 21.53 25.65 17.98
N GLN A 74 22.11 26.73 18.51
CA GLN A 74 21.38 27.95 18.84
C GLN A 74 21.41 28.94 17.67
N ALA A 75 20.22 29.25 17.17
CA ALA A 75 19.97 30.25 16.14
C ALA A 75 19.62 31.61 16.78
N GLU A 76 20.32 32.67 16.41
CA GLU A 76 20.02 34.05 16.78
C GLU A 76 19.33 34.76 15.60
N VAL A 77 18.12 35.29 15.81
CA VAL A 77 17.33 35.91 14.74
C VAL A 77 17.32 37.44 14.88
N TYR A 78 17.65 38.14 13.80
CA TYR A 78 17.82 39.58 13.74
C TYR A 78 16.88 40.24 12.73
N ARG A 79 16.34 41.40 13.11
CA ARG A 79 15.61 42.31 12.21
C ARG A 79 16.20 43.70 12.32
N SER A 80 16.61 44.26 11.19
CA SER A 80 17.24 45.60 11.15
C SER A 80 18.40 45.75 12.14
N LYS A 81 19.27 44.72 12.25
CA LYS A 81 20.41 44.62 13.19
C LYS A 81 20.05 44.53 14.68
N LYS A 82 18.77 44.49 15.04
CA LYS A 82 18.32 44.23 16.42
C LYS A 82 18.07 42.74 16.60
N LEU A 83 18.67 42.13 17.63
CA LEU A 83 18.37 40.76 18.03
C LEU A 83 16.91 40.70 18.50
N LEU A 84 16.12 39.81 17.90
CA LEU A 84 14.72 39.61 18.26
C LEU A 84 14.57 38.50 19.30
N TYR A 85 15.05 37.30 18.96
CA TYR A 85 14.97 36.12 19.81
C TYR A 85 16.08 35.12 19.46
N THR A 86 16.23 34.12 20.30
CA THR A 86 17.10 32.96 20.07
C THR A 86 16.28 31.69 20.18
N CYS A 87 16.54 30.70 19.33
CA CYS A 87 15.87 29.40 19.38
C CYS A 87 16.85 28.25 19.15
N ILE A 88 16.47 27.04 19.55
CA ILE A 88 17.26 25.82 19.36
C ILE A 88 16.73 25.09 18.13
N ILE A 89 17.61 24.63 17.24
CA ILE A 89 17.21 23.84 16.07
C ILE A 89 16.67 22.48 16.52
N GLU A 90 15.42 22.20 16.16
CA GLU A 90 14.72 20.94 16.45
C GLU A 90 14.84 19.97 15.27
N GLU A 91 14.59 20.45 14.04
CA GLU A 91 14.60 19.61 12.83
C GLU A 91 15.52 20.19 11.76
N LEU A 92 16.08 19.29 10.94
CA LEU A 92 17.04 19.60 9.89
C LEU A 92 16.72 18.88 8.59
N ALA A 93 17.02 19.55 7.48
CA ALA A 93 17.14 18.99 6.15
C ALA A 93 18.45 19.47 5.50
N ASP A 94 18.74 19.03 4.29
CA ASP A 94 20.00 19.31 3.59
C ASP A 94 20.35 20.81 3.55
N HIS A 95 19.37 21.67 3.26
CA HIS A 95 19.52 23.13 3.09
C HIS A 95 18.48 23.94 3.88
N SER A 96 17.85 23.35 4.90
CA SER A 96 16.88 24.05 5.73
C SER A 96 16.85 23.51 7.15
N SER A 97 16.45 24.34 8.10
CA SER A 97 16.31 23.97 9.51
C SER A 97 15.08 24.65 10.11
N THR A 98 14.56 24.09 11.20
CA THR A 98 13.41 24.65 11.91
C THR A 98 13.69 24.82 13.40
N CYS A 99 13.04 25.81 14.00
CA CYS A 99 12.99 25.98 15.45
C CYS A 99 11.62 26.48 15.90
N ARG A 100 11.29 26.30 17.17
CA ARG A 100 10.05 26.84 17.74
C ARG A 100 10.19 28.29 18.14
N SER A 101 9.32 29.14 17.60
CA SER A 101 9.14 30.55 17.99
C SER A 101 7.87 31.12 17.34
N ASP A 102 7.21 32.00 18.06
CA ASP A 102 6.04 32.79 17.64
C ASP A 102 6.42 34.18 17.07
N ASN A 103 7.71 34.53 17.07
CA ASN A 103 8.19 35.88 16.75
C ASN A 103 8.83 36.00 15.35
N GLY A 104 8.78 34.94 14.53
CA GLY A 104 9.38 34.91 13.20
C GLY A 104 8.70 35.86 12.22
N LYS A 105 9.48 36.45 11.31
CA LYS A 105 8.96 37.10 10.11
C LYS A 105 9.84 36.76 8.91
N MET A 106 9.19 36.53 7.77
CA MET A 106 9.88 36.26 6.51
C MET A 106 10.94 37.35 6.22
N GLY A 107 12.15 36.92 5.90
CA GLY A 107 13.29 37.78 5.58
C GLY A 107 14.17 38.20 6.77
N ASP A 108 13.81 37.84 8.01
CA ASP A 108 14.68 38.04 9.16
C ASP A 108 16.01 37.27 8.99
N LEU A 109 17.12 37.85 9.44
CA LEU A 109 18.45 37.26 9.34
C LEU A 109 18.67 36.28 10.49
N VAL A 110 19.09 35.04 10.21
CA VAL A 110 19.48 34.08 11.24
C VAL A 110 20.99 33.91 11.25
N VAL A 111 21.58 33.87 12.45
CA VAL A 111 23.02 33.68 12.68
C VAL A 111 23.22 32.57 13.70
N PHE A 112 24.08 31.61 13.38
CA PHE A 112 24.37 30.48 14.27
C PHE A 112 25.60 30.76 15.10
N LYS A 113 25.44 30.84 16.43
CA LYS A 113 26.58 30.95 17.35
C LYS A 113 26.98 29.56 17.81
N ASN A 114 28.10 29.09 17.27
CA ASN A 114 28.67 27.80 17.63
C ASN A 114 29.31 27.84 19.03
N LYS A 115 28.49 27.61 20.08
CA LYS A 115 28.89 26.94 21.32
C LYS A 115 27.69 26.63 22.22
N ILE A 116 27.24 25.38 22.19
CA ILE A 116 26.77 24.70 23.41
C ILE A 116 27.68 23.50 23.59
N ASP A 117 28.60 23.59 24.57
CA ASP A 117 29.28 22.41 25.09
C ASP A 117 28.16 21.51 25.65
N MET A 118 27.95 20.34 25.03
CA MET A 118 26.78 19.48 25.26
C MET A 118 26.44 19.36 26.75
N VAL A 119 25.40 20.07 27.17
CA VAL A 119 24.83 19.89 28.50
C VAL A 119 24.21 18.49 28.55
N LYS A 120 24.56 17.76 29.61
CA LYS A 120 24.03 16.45 30.02
C LYS A 120 22.64 16.17 29.46
N LYS A 121 22.55 15.08 28.68
CA LYS A 121 21.38 14.23 28.41
C LYS A 121 20.07 14.85 28.90
N VAL A 122 19.44 15.66 28.02
CA VAL A 122 18.04 16.03 28.19
C VAL A 122 17.24 14.73 28.08
N ASP A 123 16.44 14.50 29.12
CA ASP A 123 15.56 13.36 29.26
C ASP A 123 14.64 13.27 28.04
N SER A 124 14.63 12.11 27.38
CA SER A 124 13.99 11.88 26.08
C SER A 124 12.46 11.80 26.16
N SER A 125 11.87 12.26 27.27
CA SER A 125 10.44 12.17 27.56
C SER A 125 9.60 13.32 26.97
N VAL A 126 10.21 14.24 26.21
CA VAL A 126 9.51 15.41 25.64
C VAL A 126 9.83 15.55 24.16
N ILE A 127 9.12 14.79 23.33
CA ILE A 127 8.47 15.15 22.04
C ILE A 127 7.92 13.82 21.50
N SER A 128 6.93 13.25 22.19
CA SER A 128 5.87 12.55 21.46
C SER A 128 4.87 13.64 21.11
N ASN A 129 4.68 13.92 19.81
CA ASN A 129 3.52 14.70 19.39
C ASN A 129 2.39 13.69 19.19
N PRO A 130 1.53 13.44 20.20
CA PRO A 130 0.50 12.40 20.13
C PRO A 130 -0.44 12.59 18.93
N LYS A 131 -0.56 13.82 18.41
CA LYS A 131 -1.38 14.11 17.23
C LYS A 131 -0.82 13.54 15.93
N LEU A 132 0.50 13.43 15.79
CA LEU A 132 1.11 12.91 14.55
C LEU A 132 0.99 11.38 14.51
N SER A 133 1.22 10.70 15.63
CA SER A 133 0.97 9.25 15.75
C SER A 133 -0.52 8.91 15.61
N GLU A 134 -1.43 9.75 16.13
CA GLU A 134 -2.88 9.64 15.89
C GLU A 134 -3.25 9.80 14.40
N LEU A 135 -2.66 10.76 13.68
CA LEU A 135 -2.87 10.95 12.24
C LEU A 135 -2.34 9.77 11.41
N TYR A 136 -1.17 9.21 11.77
CA TYR A 136 -0.64 8.00 11.13
C TYR A 136 -1.49 6.75 11.41
N GLN A 137 -2.10 6.65 12.60
CA GLN A 137 -3.07 5.60 12.93
C GLN A 137 -4.39 5.77 12.17
N ALA A 138 -4.87 7.00 11.99
CA ALA A 138 -6.11 7.30 11.26
C ALA A 138 -6.02 6.92 9.77
N VAL A 139 -4.90 7.20 9.09
CA VAL A 139 -4.71 6.84 7.66
C VAL A 139 -4.55 5.32 7.47
N ARG A 140 -3.97 4.62 8.44
CA ARG A 140 -3.83 3.14 8.43
C ARG A 140 -5.12 2.39 8.80
N GLY A 141 -6.08 3.06 9.42
CA GLY A 141 -7.39 2.51 9.81
C GLY A 141 -8.42 2.44 8.68
N THR A 142 -8.15 3.05 7.52
CA THR A 142 -9.07 3.06 6.38
C THR A 142 -9.16 1.68 5.73
N SER A 143 -10.34 1.06 5.79
CA SER A 143 -10.66 -0.22 5.16
C SER A 143 -10.54 -0.11 3.63
N ILE A 144 -9.49 -0.71 3.05
CA ILE A 144 -9.49 -1.00 1.62
C ILE A 144 -10.52 -2.11 1.40
N GLN A 145 -11.65 -1.76 0.80
CA GLN A 145 -12.65 -2.76 0.43
C GLN A 145 -12.03 -3.78 -0.51
N LYS A 146 -11.93 -5.02 -0.02
CA LYS A 146 -11.40 -6.14 -0.78
C LYS A 146 -12.36 -6.42 -1.94
N VAL A 147 -11.93 -6.12 -3.17
CA VAL A 147 -12.63 -6.55 -4.38
C VAL A 147 -12.59 -8.08 -4.42
N VAL A 148 -13.73 -8.73 -4.14
CA VAL A 148 -13.87 -10.17 -4.30
C VAL A 148 -13.98 -10.45 -5.79
N PHE A 149 -12.88 -10.89 -6.40
CA PHE A 149 -12.91 -11.46 -7.74
C PHE A 149 -13.74 -12.75 -7.71
N GLN A 150 -15.02 -12.65 -8.08
CA GLN A 150 -15.82 -13.83 -8.41
C GLN A 150 -15.36 -14.33 -9.78
N GLN A 151 -14.44 -15.29 -9.77
CA GLN A 151 -14.08 -16.05 -10.97
C GLN A 151 -15.33 -16.78 -11.47
N ASP A 152 -15.73 -16.54 -12.72
CA ASP A 152 -16.90 -17.21 -13.31
C ASP A 152 -16.69 -18.73 -13.29
N PRO A 153 -17.53 -19.52 -12.58
CA PRO A 153 -17.39 -20.97 -12.52
C PRO A 153 -17.49 -21.66 -13.90
N LYS A 154 -18.00 -20.95 -14.92
CA LYS A 154 -18.08 -21.46 -16.29
C LYS A 154 -16.79 -21.29 -17.09
N SER A 155 -15.85 -20.44 -16.68
CA SER A 155 -14.55 -20.31 -17.36
C SER A 155 -13.59 -21.47 -17.05
N GLN A 156 -13.76 -22.16 -15.92
CA GLN A 156 -12.92 -23.32 -15.54
C GLN A 156 -13.35 -24.66 -16.15
N LYS A 157 -14.50 -24.74 -16.85
CA LYS A 157 -15.05 -26.01 -17.35
C LYS A 157 -14.72 -26.37 -18.80
N LYS A 158 -13.94 -25.57 -19.52
CA LYS A 158 -13.26 -26.03 -20.72
C LYS A 158 -11.79 -26.31 -20.40
N LYS A 159 -11.53 -27.47 -19.79
CA LYS A 159 -10.25 -28.16 -20.01
C LYS A 159 -10.21 -28.47 -21.50
N SER A 160 -9.62 -27.55 -22.27
CA SER A 160 -9.24 -27.79 -23.65
C SER A 160 -8.31 -29.00 -23.65
N SER A 161 -8.84 -30.15 -24.04
CA SER A 161 -8.09 -31.36 -24.33
C SER A 161 -7.43 -31.30 -25.72
N THR A 162 -7.25 -30.09 -26.25
CA THR A 162 -6.54 -29.85 -27.50
C THR A 162 -5.15 -29.35 -27.12
N LYS A 163 -4.16 -30.22 -27.29
CA LYS A 163 -2.74 -29.87 -27.44
C LYS A 163 -2.61 -28.87 -28.59
N GLU A 164 -2.86 -27.60 -28.33
CA GLU A 164 -2.29 -26.52 -29.12
C GLU A 164 -1.29 -25.81 -28.24
N ILE A 165 -0.03 -25.95 -28.63
CA ILE A 165 1.17 -25.36 -28.05
C ILE A 165 1.15 -23.87 -28.42
N PHE A 166 0.17 -23.14 -27.91
CA PHE A 166 0.27 -21.69 -27.83
C PHE A 166 0.68 -21.38 -26.41
N ASN A 167 1.98 -21.17 -26.21
CA ASN A 167 2.49 -20.48 -25.04
C ASN A 167 1.79 -19.12 -25.04
N VAL A 168 0.75 -18.98 -24.21
CA VAL A 168 0.03 -17.72 -24.08
C VAL A 168 0.96 -16.81 -23.30
N VAL A 169 1.76 -16.05 -24.04
CA VAL A 169 2.56 -14.97 -23.47
C VAL A 169 1.56 -13.94 -22.94
N ASP A 170 1.54 -13.78 -21.62
CA ASP A 170 0.70 -12.79 -20.96
C ASP A 170 1.46 -11.47 -20.93
N VAL A 171 0.95 -10.48 -21.65
CA VAL A 171 1.53 -9.14 -21.74
C VAL A 171 0.51 -8.13 -21.24
N GLU A 172 0.85 -7.45 -20.16
CA GLU A 172 0.10 -6.34 -19.61
C GLU A 172 0.97 -5.08 -19.65
N ALA A 173 0.43 -4.03 -20.25
CA ALA A 173 1.05 -2.71 -20.23
C ALA A 173 0.00 -1.73 -19.71
N GLN A 174 0.41 -0.90 -18.75
CA GLN A 174 -0.48 0.02 -18.07
C GLN A 174 0.16 1.41 -18.02
N VAL A 175 -0.65 2.44 -18.27
CA VAL A 175 -0.28 3.83 -17.99
C VAL A 175 -1.31 4.42 -17.05
N SER A 176 -0.87 5.04 -15.96
CA SER A 176 -1.75 5.68 -15.00
C SER A 176 -1.32 7.08 -14.58
N HIS A 177 -2.30 7.86 -14.17
CA HIS A 177 -2.12 9.19 -13.60
C HIS A 177 -2.93 9.30 -12.32
N HIS A 178 -2.32 9.79 -11.26
CA HIS A 178 -2.93 10.04 -9.97
C HIS A 178 -2.75 11.51 -9.63
N THR A 179 -3.84 12.17 -9.28
CA THR A 179 -3.79 13.51 -8.70
C THR A 179 -4.61 13.57 -7.42
N TRP A 180 -4.10 14.30 -6.44
CA TRP A 180 -4.77 14.57 -5.19
C TRP A 180 -4.60 16.05 -4.84
N LYS A 181 -5.64 16.67 -4.31
CA LYS A 181 -5.59 18.03 -3.77
C LYS A 181 -6.39 18.12 -2.50
N GLN A 182 -5.80 18.66 -1.45
CA GLN A 182 -6.45 18.99 -0.19
C GLN A 182 -6.47 20.51 0.02
N SER A 183 -7.54 21.03 0.63
CA SER A 183 -7.63 22.45 0.99
C SER A 183 -6.45 22.86 1.88
N GLY A 184 -5.79 23.97 1.55
CA GLY A 184 -4.60 24.45 2.26
C GLY A 184 -3.30 23.73 1.89
N SER A 185 -3.35 22.79 0.93
CA SER A 185 -2.25 21.92 0.56
C SER A 185 -1.92 22.07 -0.94
N ARG A 186 -0.64 21.89 -1.35
CA ARG A 186 -0.27 21.78 -2.78
C ARG A 186 -0.85 20.50 -3.37
N SER A 187 -1.07 20.50 -4.67
CA SER A 187 -1.51 19.29 -5.35
C SER A 187 -0.38 18.27 -5.41
N PHE A 188 -0.76 17.01 -5.25
CA PHE A 188 0.05 15.84 -5.57
C PHE A 188 -0.28 15.38 -6.99
N HIS A 189 0.75 15.10 -7.77
CA HIS A 189 0.64 14.57 -9.12
C HIS A 189 1.68 13.46 -9.31
N GLN A 190 1.21 12.29 -9.73
CA GLN A 190 2.04 11.14 -10.05
C GLN A 190 1.61 10.54 -11.38
N GLU A 191 2.56 10.33 -12.26
CA GLU A 191 2.44 9.56 -13.49
C GLU A 191 3.15 8.22 -13.30
N SER A 192 2.56 7.13 -13.77
CA SER A 192 3.23 5.83 -13.74
C SER A 192 2.97 5.01 -14.99
N THR A 193 3.94 4.15 -15.31
CA THR A 193 3.83 3.18 -16.40
C THR A 193 4.31 1.84 -15.87
N SER A 194 3.56 0.78 -16.11
CA SER A 194 3.97 -0.59 -15.78
C SER A 194 3.93 -1.48 -17.01
N LEU A 195 4.83 -2.45 -17.04
CA LEU A 195 4.94 -3.47 -18.07
C LEU A 195 5.20 -4.80 -17.39
N SER A 196 4.32 -5.76 -17.63
CA SER A 196 4.43 -7.10 -17.12
C SER A 196 4.32 -8.08 -18.29
N ILE A 197 5.33 -8.92 -18.46
CA ILE A 197 5.45 -9.93 -19.51
C ILE A 197 5.79 -11.24 -18.81
N TYR A 198 4.94 -12.24 -18.90
CA TYR A 198 5.14 -13.51 -18.20
C TYR A 198 5.33 -14.68 -19.18
N ASP A 199 6.12 -15.66 -18.74
CA ASP A 199 6.28 -16.96 -19.39
C ASP A 199 6.67 -16.89 -20.88
N THR A 200 7.45 -15.87 -21.26
CA THR A 200 7.86 -15.66 -22.65
C THR A 200 8.92 -16.68 -23.05
N PRO A 201 8.70 -17.53 -24.06
CA PRO A 201 9.69 -18.52 -24.48
C PRO A 201 10.98 -17.88 -24.99
N LEU A 202 12.13 -18.37 -24.53
CA LEU A 202 13.45 -17.96 -24.99
C LEU A 202 13.90 -18.88 -26.13
N GLY A 203 13.48 -18.55 -27.35
CA GLY A 203 13.74 -19.34 -28.55
C GLY A 203 13.02 -20.69 -28.53
N ASN A 204 13.66 -21.74 -29.07
CA ASN A 204 13.11 -23.11 -29.08
C ASN A 204 13.52 -23.90 -27.81
N SER A 205 13.94 -23.21 -26.76
CA SER A 205 14.38 -23.85 -25.51
C SER A 205 13.20 -24.10 -24.56
N LYS A 206 13.45 -24.85 -23.49
CA LYS A 206 12.51 -24.99 -22.35
C LYS A 206 12.61 -23.83 -21.36
N LEU A 207 13.29 -22.76 -21.76
CA LEU A 207 13.44 -21.58 -20.93
C LEU A 207 12.34 -20.59 -21.25
N THR A 208 11.72 -20.05 -20.22
CA THR A 208 10.82 -18.91 -20.29
C THR A 208 11.41 -17.74 -19.52
N SER A 209 11.00 -16.53 -19.84
CA SER A 209 11.38 -15.33 -19.10
C SER A 209 10.16 -14.55 -18.64
N SER A 210 10.25 -13.99 -17.44
CA SER A 210 9.25 -13.11 -16.86
C SER A 210 9.89 -11.78 -16.48
N ILE A 211 9.20 -10.68 -16.82
CA ILE A 211 9.63 -9.30 -16.61
C ILE A 211 8.44 -8.53 -16.05
N ASP A 212 8.62 -7.88 -14.90
CA ASP A 212 7.62 -6.99 -14.30
C ASP A 212 8.31 -5.69 -13.84
N LEU A 213 7.97 -4.59 -14.49
CA LEU A 213 8.61 -3.30 -14.35
C LEU A 213 7.56 -2.22 -14.08
N SER A 214 7.88 -1.25 -13.23
CA SER A 214 7.08 -0.03 -13.11
C SER A 214 7.95 1.21 -12.97
N THR A 215 7.60 2.27 -13.69
CA THR A 215 8.17 3.59 -13.53
C THR A 215 7.17 4.51 -12.85
N GLN A 216 7.68 5.40 -12.01
CA GLN A 216 6.89 6.44 -11.34
C GLN A 216 7.61 7.77 -11.52
N TYR A 217 6.85 8.78 -11.91
CA TYR A 217 7.29 10.16 -12.03
C TYR A 217 6.37 11.03 -11.17
N TRP A 218 6.94 11.95 -10.40
CA TRP A 218 6.18 12.88 -9.58
C TRP A 218 6.38 14.30 -10.10
N SER A 219 5.36 14.85 -10.78
CA SER A 219 5.38 16.23 -11.25
C SER A 219 5.10 17.26 -10.16
N SER A 220 4.49 16.85 -9.03
CA SER A 220 4.34 17.67 -7.83
C SER A 220 4.16 16.81 -6.59
N THR A 221 4.90 17.09 -5.52
CA THR A 221 4.71 16.47 -4.20
C THR A 221 4.70 17.54 -3.12
N GLU A 222 3.80 17.44 -2.15
CA GLU A 222 3.84 18.26 -0.93
C GLU A 222 4.90 17.79 0.04
N GLU A 223 5.09 16.48 0.11
CA GLU A 223 5.93 15.84 1.09
C GLU A 223 7.03 15.08 0.39
N ARG A 224 8.25 15.45 0.78
CA ARG A 224 9.52 14.77 0.51
C ARG A 224 9.55 13.38 1.18
N ARG A 225 8.61 12.49 0.88
CA ARG A 225 8.65 11.11 1.39
C ARG A 225 9.27 10.19 0.36
N PHE A 226 10.23 9.39 0.84
CA PHE A 226 10.94 8.34 0.12
C PHE A 226 11.64 8.80 -1.17
N ARG A 227 12.88 9.30 -0.99
CA ARG A 227 13.82 9.80 -2.03
C ARG A 227 13.47 11.17 -2.60
N PRO A 228 13.59 12.21 -1.76
CA PRO A 228 13.26 13.57 -2.16
C PRO A 228 14.15 14.17 -3.26
N SER A 229 15.23 13.48 -3.63
CA SER A 229 16.14 13.91 -4.71
C SER A 229 15.81 13.29 -6.07
N GLN A 230 14.80 12.41 -6.17
CA GLN A 230 14.49 11.68 -7.39
C GLN A 230 13.03 11.85 -7.79
N ASP A 231 12.79 12.72 -8.77
CA ASP A 231 11.46 12.91 -9.37
C ASP A 231 11.02 11.70 -10.21
N PHE A 232 11.96 10.82 -10.59
CA PHE A 232 11.72 9.62 -11.39
C PHE A 232 12.30 8.38 -10.70
N GLN A 233 11.51 7.30 -10.63
CA GLN A 233 11.91 6.03 -10.04
C GLN A 233 11.53 4.87 -10.96
N LEU A 234 12.46 3.91 -11.12
CA LEU A 234 12.26 2.65 -11.83
C LEU A 234 12.32 1.51 -10.82
N TYR A 235 11.26 0.70 -10.80
CA TYR A 235 11.12 -0.48 -9.99
C TYR A 235 11.14 -1.72 -10.88
N VAL A 236 12.03 -2.66 -10.57
CA VAL A 236 12.07 -3.99 -11.18
C VAL A 236 11.48 -4.95 -10.17
N TRP A 237 10.24 -5.37 -10.38
CA TRP A 237 9.51 -6.30 -9.52
C TRP A 237 9.83 -7.75 -9.84
N GLU A 238 10.09 -8.06 -11.11
CA GLU A 238 10.46 -9.40 -11.56
C GLU A 238 11.36 -9.28 -12.79
N MET A 239 12.40 -10.08 -12.82
CA MET A 239 13.27 -10.25 -13.98
C MET A 239 13.93 -11.61 -13.84
N SER A 240 13.25 -12.65 -14.29
CA SER A 240 13.65 -14.02 -14.07
C SER A 240 13.69 -14.83 -15.37
N VAL A 241 14.48 -15.89 -15.33
CA VAL A 241 14.49 -16.96 -16.34
C VAL A 241 14.12 -18.24 -15.63
N GLN A 242 13.12 -18.93 -16.18
CA GLN A 242 12.60 -20.17 -15.68
C GLN A 242 12.94 -21.31 -16.63
N TYR A 243 13.15 -22.49 -16.09
CA TYR A 243 13.33 -23.75 -16.79
C TYR A 243 12.29 -24.74 -16.27
N GLU A 244 11.55 -25.38 -17.18
CA GLU A 244 10.65 -26.47 -16.83
C GLU A 244 11.03 -27.74 -17.61
N ALA A 245 11.20 -28.85 -16.88
CA ALA A 245 11.47 -30.15 -17.50
C ALA A 245 10.28 -30.60 -18.36
N GLU A 246 10.54 -31.47 -19.35
CA GLU A 246 9.53 -31.90 -20.34
C GLU A 246 8.33 -32.62 -19.72
N ASN A 247 8.55 -33.32 -18.61
CA ASN A 247 7.53 -34.02 -17.84
C ASN A 247 6.86 -33.12 -16.78
N GLY A 248 7.25 -31.85 -16.69
CA GLY A 248 6.82 -30.90 -15.66
C GLY A 248 7.33 -31.22 -14.25
N SER A 249 8.11 -32.29 -14.06
CA SER A 249 8.43 -32.78 -12.72
C SER A 249 9.44 -31.92 -11.99
N PHE A 250 10.24 -31.14 -12.71
CA PHE A 250 11.26 -30.27 -12.15
C PHE A 250 11.14 -28.89 -12.76
N LYS A 251 11.19 -27.87 -11.91
CA LYS A 251 11.25 -26.47 -12.29
C LYS A 251 12.40 -25.77 -11.60
N ALA A 252 13.06 -24.86 -12.29
CA ALA A 252 14.07 -23.99 -11.73
C ALA A 252 13.86 -22.56 -12.23
N GLU A 253 14.13 -21.57 -11.39
CA GLU A 253 14.01 -20.16 -11.70
C GLU A 253 15.22 -19.40 -11.14
N ALA A 254 15.73 -18.43 -11.88
CA ALA A 254 16.87 -17.60 -11.48
C ALA A 254 16.70 -16.15 -11.92
N GLY A 255 17.21 -15.22 -11.10
CA GLY A 255 17.17 -13.78 -11.36
C GLY A 255 16.52 -13.03 -10.21
N ARG A 256 15.74 -11.99 -10.52
CA ARG A 256 14.85 -11.35 -9.56
C ARG A 256 13.49 -12.02 -9.60
N ILE A 257 13.16 -12.74 -8.54
CA ILE A 257 12.05 -13.68 -8.49
C ILE A 257 10.95 -13.14 -7.57
N ARG A 258 9.75 -13.00 -8.13
CA ARG A 258 8.51 -12.74 -7.40
C ARG A 258 7.59 -13.94 -7.55
N SER A 259 7.92 -15.03 -6.86
CA SER A 259 7.26 -16.31 -7.11
C SER A 259 5.76 -16.25 -6.77
N ARG A 260 4.94 -16.63 -7.74
CA ARG A 260 3.50 -16.88 -7.55
C ARG A 260 3.22 -18.30 -7.03
N GLU A 261 4.21 -19.20 -7.14
CA GLU A 261 4.09 -20.59 -6.72
C GLU A 261 4.36 -20.78 -5.22
N VAL A 262 5.06 -19.84 -4.60
CA VAL A 262 5.38 -19.87 -3.16
C VAL A 262 4.76 -18.64 -2.49
N PRO A 263 3.49 -18.70 -2.05
CA PRO A 263 2.87 -17.57 -1.40
C PRO A 263 3.64 -17.12 -0.16
N GLY A 264 3.78 -15.81 -0.02
CA GLY A 264 4.52 -15.19 1.08
C GLY A 264 6.03 -15.19 0.93
N LEU A 265 6.59 -15.83 -0.11
CA LEU A 265 7.98 -15.61 -0.49
C LEU A 265 8.17 -14.13 -0.82
N SER A 266 9.12 -13.49 -0.14
CA SER A 266 9.49 -12.11 -0.43
C SER A 266 10.18 -12.00 -1.80
N LEU A 267 10.28 -10.79 -2.34
CA LEU A 267 11.07 -10.57 -3.54
C LEU A 267 12.54 -10.95 -3.26
N ILE A 268 13.11 -11.84 -4.07
CA ILE A 268 14.52 -12.27 -3.93
C ILE A 268 15.29 -12.07 -5.24
N ASP A 269 16.55 -11.67 -5.12
CA ASP A 269 17.57 -11.72 -6.15
C ASP A 269 18.37 -13.03 -5.93
N GLY A 270 18.00 -14.10 -6.64
CA GLY A 270 18.53 -15.43 -6.38
C GLY A 270 17.96 -16.52 -7.27
N GLY A 271 17.69 -17.69 -6.68
CA GLY A 271 17.18 -18.85 -7.38
C GLY A 271 16.16 -19.65 -6.56
N LEU A 272 15.29 -20.33 -7.28
CA LEU A 272 14.28 -21.24 -6.75
C LEU A 272 14.30 -22.53 -7.57
N ALA A 273 14.13 -23.68 -6.92
CA ALA A 273 13.95 -24.96 -7.60
C ALA A 273 12.85 -25.78 -6.91
N SER A 274 12.08 -26.52 -7.71
CA SER A 274 10.99 -27.35 -7.21
C SER A 274 10.89 -28.68 -7.95
N LEU A 275 10.35 -29.67 -7.24
CA LEU A 275 10.12 -31.02 -7.72
C LEU A 275 8.68 -31.44 -7.40
N ASP A 276 7.95 -31.86 -8.43
CA ASP A 276 6.66 -32.53 -8.28
C ASP A 276 6.90 -34.00 -7.90
N VAL A 277 6.93 -34.28 -6.60
CA VAL A 277 7.10 -35.63 -6.02
C VAL A 277 5.93 -36.54 -6.40
N SER A 278 4.73 -35.96 -6.50
CA SER A 278 3.54 -36.62 -7.02
C SER A 278 2.64 -35.60 -7.69
N ARG A 279 1.52 -36.06 -8.29
CA ARG A 279 0.49 -35.15 -8.83
C ARG A 279 -0.18 -34.25 -7.78
N ALA A 280 -0.01 -34.58 -6.50
CA ALA A 280 -0.65 -33.91 -5.37
C ALA A 280 0.35 -33.23 -4.45
N LEU A 281 1.66 -33.34 -4.69
CA LEU A 281 2.70 -32.83 -3.80
C LEU A 281 3.88 -32.28 -4.61
N ARG A 282 4.15 -30.99 -4.42
CA ARG A 282 5.35 -30.28 -4.86
C ARG A 282 6.17 -29.90 -3.65
N VAL A 283 7.48 -30.05 -3.74
CA VAL A 283 8.44 -29.54 -2.75
C VAL A 283 9.48 -28.71 -3.45
N GLY A 284 10.04 -27.72 -2.78
CA GLY A 284 11.08 -26.90 -3.36
C GLY A 284 11.92 -26.18 -2.32
N ALA A 285 12.97 -25.54 -2.82
CA ALA A 285 13.88 -24.72 -2.05
C ALA A 285 14.22 -23.46 -2.83
N TYR A 286 14.60 -22.41 -2.12
CA TYR A 286 15.01 -21.15 -2.71
C TYR A 286 16.08 -20.48 -1.85
N ALA A 287 16.88 -19.63 -2.47
CA ALA A 287 17.87 -18.82 -1.78
C ALA A 287 18.22 -17.60 -2.63
N GLY A 288 18.46 -16.47 -1.97
CA GLY A 288 18.85 -15.23 -2.62
C GLY A 288 19.09 -14.10 -1.65
N THR A 289 19.43 -12.93 -2.18
CA THR A 289 19.43 -11.70 -1.40
C THR A 289 18.08 -11.00 -1.55
N ARG A 290 17.66 -10.21 -0.56
CA ARG A 290 16.47 -9.37 -0.69
C ARG A 290 16.91 -8.01 -1.23
N PRO A 291 16.32 -7.51 -2.32
CA PRO A 291 16.59 -6.16 -2.76
C PRO A 291 16.14 -5.18 -1.68
N ASP A 292 16.72 -3.99 -1.70
CA ASP A 292 16.31 -2.90 -0.82
C ASP A 292 14.79 -2.67 -0.96
N SER A 293 14.04 -2.71 0.14
CA SER A 293 12.56 -2.65 0.12
C SER A 293 12.01 -1.33 -0.42
N VAL A 294 12.88 -0.33 -0.58
CA VAL A 294 12.55 1.02 -1.02
C VAL A 294 12.94 1.24 -2.46
N SER A 295 14.17 0.87 -2.89
CA SER A 295 14.59 1.02 -4.30
C SER A 295 14.21 -0.13 -5.17
N LEU A 296 14.04 -1.29 -4.56
CA LEU A 296 14.29 -2.56 -5.22
C LEU A 296 15.69 -2.61 -5.82
N SER A 297 16.69 -1.91 -5.28
CA SER A 297 18.06 -2.02 -5.78
C SER A 297 18.65 -3.32 -5.27
N LEU A 298 19.51 -3.94 -6.08
CA LEU A 298 20.31 -5.08 -5.63
C LEU A 298 20.98 -4.73 -4.29
N SER A 299 20.76 -5.57 -3.30
CA SER A 299 21.33 -5.44 -1.96
C SER A 299 21.82 -6.81 -1.54
N SER A 300 22.97 -6.85 -0.87
CA SER A 300 23.50 -8.05 -0.22
C SER A 300 23.39 -7.97 1.30
N LYS A 301 22.72 -6.92 1.81
CA LYS A 301 22.59 -6.67 3.25
C LYS A 301 21.53 -7.54 3.90
N ASP A 302 20.59 -8.00 3.09
CA ASP A 302 19.48 -8.85 3.50
C ASP A 302 19.54 -10.11 2.63
N ALA A 303 19.48 -11.28 3.25
CA ALA A 303 19.48 -12.58 2.58
C ALA A 303 18.36 -13.47 3.10
N GLU A 304 17.81 -14.31 2.23
CA GLU A 304 16.75 -15.24 2.56
C GLU A 304 17.00 -16.59 1.88
N ALA A 305 16.83 -17.67 2.62
CA ALA A 305 16.83 -19.02 2.09
C ALA A 305 15.75 -19.85 2.77
N GLY A 306 15.15 -20.79 2.06
CA GLY A 306 14.07 -21.57 2.63
C GLY A 306 13.66 -22.77 1.81
N ILE A 307 12.68 -23.47 2.35
CA ILE A 307 12.00 -24.59 1.72
C ILE A 307 10.51 -24.33 1.69
N PHE A 308 9.83 -24.95 0.74
CA PHE A 308 8.38 -24.89 0.66
C PHE A 308 7.81 -26.23 0.19
N PHE A 309 6.53 -26.43 0.44
CA PHE A 309 5.75 -27.46 -0.21
C PHE A 309 4.34 -26.98 -0.52
N ASP A 310 3.76 -27.53 -1.58
CA ASP A 310 2.37 -27.35 -1.98
C ASP A 310 1.74 -28.74 -2.10
N GLN A 311 0.63 -28.94 -1.42
CA GLN A 311 -0.15 -30.17 -1.44
C GLN A 311 -1.59 -29.90 -1.86
N GLN A 312 -2.07 -30.65 -2.84
CA GLN A 312 -3.46 -30.60 -3.29
C GLN A 312 -4.13 -31.97 -3.14
N LEU A 313 -5.03 -32.07 -2.17
CA LEU A 313 -5.83 -33.26 -1.92
C LEU A 313 -7.24 -33.05 -2.49
N TYR A 314 -7.62 -33.90 -3.44
CA TYR A 314 -8.94 -33.86 -4.06
C TYR A 314 -9.66 -35.19 -3.87
N ASP A 315 -10.77 -35.18 -3.15
CA ASP A 315 -11.72 -36.29 -3.14
C ASP A 315 -12.80 -36.05 -4.19
N LYS A 316 -13.07 -37.07 -5.02
CA LYS A 316 -13.85 -36.98 -6.27
C LYS A 316 -15.27 -36.44 -6.12
N LYS A 317 -15.82 -36.28 -4.90
CA LYS A 317 -17.22 -35.88 -4.74
C LYS A 317 -17.53 -34.80 -3.70
N LYS A 318 -16.66 -34.45 -2.74
CA LYS A 318 -17.10 -33.56 -1.64
C LYS A 318 -16.08 -32.60 -1.05
N ILE A 319 -14.78 -32.92 -1.10
CA ILE A 319 -13.76 -32.16 -0.36
C ILE A 319 -12.55 -31.91 -1.25
N SER A 320 -12.13 -30.64 -1.30
CA SER A 320 -10.86 -30.24 -1.90
C SER A 320 -10.08 -29.49 -0.83
N ILE A 321 -8.85 -29.92 -0.55
CA ILE A 321 -7.93 -29.26 0.38
C ILE A 321 -6.68 -28.89 -0.41
N SER A 322 -6.26 -27.64 -0.29
CA SER A 322 -4.99 -27.14 -0.79
C SER A 322 -4.23 -26.59 0.40
N GLN A 323 -3.00 -27.05 0.57
CA GLN A 323 -2.13 -26.68 1.66
C GLN A 323 -0.81 -26.22 1.08
N GLN A 324 -0.36 -25.03 1.46
CA GLN A 324 0.93 -24.48 1.08
C GLN A 324 1.65 -24.05 2.34
N MET A 325 2.93 -24.40 2.44
CA MET A 325 3.74 -24.06 3.59
C MET A 325 5.15 -23.67 3.15
N ARG A 326 5.71 -22.69 3.84
CA ARG A 326 7.08 -22.20 3.64
C ARG A 326 7.77 -22.09 5.00
N ALA A 327 9.05 -22.45 5.05
CA ALA A 327 9.92 -22.21 6.18
C ALA A 327 11.21 -21.56 5.67
N SER A 328 11.63 -20.48 6.33
CA SER A 328 12.60 -19.55 5.78
C SER A 328 13.55 -19.08 6.86
N TYR A 329 14.83 -19.04 6.55
CA TYR A 329 15.84 -18.34 7.31
C TYR A 329 16.11 -17.00 6.63
N ILE A 330 15.92 -15.92 7.38
CA ILE A 330 16.14 -14.54 6.93
C ILE A 330 17.30 -13.99 7.76
N ASN A 331 18.31 -13.43 7.09
CA ASN A 331 19.37 -12.66 7.72
C ASN A 331 19.27 -11.23 7.20
N SER A 332 18.80 -10.32 8.05
CA SER A 332 18.59 -8.92 7.70
C SER A 332 19.50 -8.00 8.51
N GLN A 333 19.96 -6.90 7.91
CA GLN A 333 20.70 -5.86 8.63
C GLN A 333 19.87 -5.19 9.73
N TYR A 334 18.53 -5.17 9.60
CA TYR A 334 17.63 -4.48 10.53
C TYR A 334 17.09 -5.41 11.62
N PHE A 335 16.76 -6.65 11.25
CA PHE A 335 16.11 -7.61 12.15
C PHE A 335 17.04 -8.73 12.63
N GLY A 336 18.29 -8.77 12.15
CA GLY A 336 19.23 -9.84 12.42
C GLY A 336 18.77 -11.16 11.80
N GLN A 337 19.04 -12.25 12.50
CA GLN A 337 18.70 -13.60 12.05
C GLN A 337 17.30 -14.00 12.55
N ASN A 338 16.48 -14.49 11.63
CA ASN A 338 15.10 -14.85 11.88
C ASN A 338 14.73 -16.15 11.15
N ILE A 339 13.91 -17.00 11.78
CA ILE A 339 13.20 -18.09 11.13
C ILE A 339 11.72 -17.72 10.98
N GLU A 340 11.22 -17.69 9.75
CA GLU A 340 9.83 -17.43 9.43
C GLU A 340 9.16 -18.70 8.91
N ILE A 341 7.96 -19.00 9.41
CA ILE A 341 7.14 -20.12 8.94
C ILE A 341 5.77 -19.58 8.55
N GLU A 342 5.38 -19.82 7.32
CA GLU A 342 4.06 -19.43 6.81
C GLU A 342 3.30 -20.65 6.32
N HIS A 343 2.00 -20.69 6.61
CA HIS A 343 1.12 -21.78 6.24
C HIS A 343 -0.22 -21.25 5.76
N PHE A 344 -0.64 -21.73 4.60
CA PHE A 344 -1.90 -21.44 3.95
C PHE A 344 -2.67 -22.75 3.79
N LEU A 345 -3.90 -22.80 4.29
CA LEU A 345 -4.80 -23.93 4.18
C LEU A 345 -6.12 -23.44 3.61
N TYR A 346 -6.42 -23.87 2.39
CA TYR A 346 -7.71 -23.66 1.77
C TYR A 346 -8.46 -24.98 1.68
N SER A 347 -9.71 -24.97 2.10
CA SER A 347 -10.55 -26.15 2.09
C SER A 347 -11.93 -25.80 1.57
N ARG A 348 -12.45 -26.66 0.69
CA ARG A 348 -13.79 -26.56 0.13
C ARG A 348 -14.55 -27.82 0.50
N PHE A 349 -15.73 -27.67 1.11
CA PHE A 349 -16.55 -28.78 1.56
C PHE A 349 -17.96 -28.66 0.93
N SER A 350 -18.52 -29.79 0.49
CA SER A 350 -19.92 -29.97 0.06
C SER A 350 -20.63 -28.70 -0.47
N GLY A 351 -20.61 -28.50 -1.79
CA GLY A 351 -21.29 -27.38 -2.45
C GLY A 351 -20.42 -26.12 -2.58
N LEU A 352 -20.87 -25.03 -1.97
CA LEU A 352 -20.23 -23.69 -2.03
C LEU A 352 -19.57 -23.29 -0.69
N ASN A 353 -19.52 -24.19 0.30
CA ASN A 353 -18.87 -23.90 1.57
C ASN A 353 -17.35 -23.98 1.42
N SER A 354 -16.64 -23.05 2.05
CA SER A 354 -15.18 -23.03 2.06
C SER A 354 -14.64 -22.45 3.35
N ALA A 355 -13.48 -22.92 3.79
CA ALA A 355 -12.71 -22.31 4.86
C ALA A 355 -11.28 -22.06 4.38
N PHE A 356 -10.74 -20.92 4.76
CA PHE A 356 -9.38 -20.47 4.48
C PHE A 356 -8.71 -20.11 5.80
N LEU A 357 -7.53 -20.64 6.03
CA LEU A 357 -6.68 -20.35 7.17
C LEU A 357 -5.30 -19.93 6.64
N GLN A 358 -4.76 -18.85 7.18
CA GLN A 358 -3.40 -18.39 6.97
C GLN A 358 -2.77 -18.14 8.34
N THR A 359 -1.56 -18.62 8.55
CA THR A 359 -0.80 -18.42 9.79
C THR A 359 0.64 -18.11 9.46
N LYS A 360 1.21 -17.10 10.11
CA LYS A 360 2.61 -16.68 10.02
C LYS A 360 3.22 -16.69 11.41
N PHE A 361 4.28 -17.47 11.57
CA PHE A 361 5.09 -17.56 12.77
C PHE A 361 6.49 -17.02 12.47
N ASN A 362 7.09 -16.42 13.48
CA ASN A 362 8.37 -15.77 13.37
C ASN A 362 9.18 -16.09 14.62
N ALA A 363 10.46 -16.41 14.46
CA ALA A 363 11.36 -16.73 15.55
C ALA A 363 12.66 -15.94 15.36
N VAL A 364 12.73 -14.80 16.05
CA VAL A 364 13.90 -13.91 16.03
C VAL A 364 14.80 -14.26 17.20
N GLY A 365 15.98 -14.81 16.92
CA GLY A 365 17.01 -15.28 17.88
C GLY A 365 16.74 -14.98 19.37
N GLU A 366 17.33 -13.90 19.90
CA GLU A 366 17.25 -13.53 21.32
C GLU A 366 15.88 -13.01 21.77
N ARG A 367 14.98 -12.66 20.84
CA ARG A 367 13.64 -12.11 21.14
C ARG A 367 12.57 -13.19 21.34
N GLY A 368 12.91 -14.45 21.05
CA GLY A 368 11.99 -15.57 21.16
C GLY A 368 11.09 -15.76 19.92
N SER A 369 10.15 -16.69 20.02
CA SER A 369 9.18 -16.99 18.96
C SER A 369 7.89 -16.19 19.17
N SER A 370 7.46 -15.45 18.15
CA SER A 370 6.16 -14.82 18.06
C SER A 370 5.29 -15.48 16.99
N LEU A 371 3.99 -15.50 17.25
CA LEU A 371 3.03 -15.52 16.15
C LEU A 371 3.05 -14.09 15.57
N ASP A 372 3.05 -13.91 14.26
CA ASP A 372 3.00 -12.55 13.67
C ASP A 372 1.63 -12.27 13.05
N GLU A 373 1.06 -13.27 12.37
CA GLU A 373 -0.23 -13.15 11.73
C GLU A 373 -1.02 -14.46 11.84
N THR A 374 -2.33 -14.35 12.05
CA THR A 374 -3.27 -15.44 11.84
C THR A 374 -4.55 -14.88 11.25
N ARG A 375 -5.02 -15.50 10.19
CA ARG A 375 -6.24 -15.14 9.49
C ARG A 375 -7.07 -16.38 9.22
N LEU A 376 -8.34 -16.33 9.57
CA LEU A 376 -9.31 -17.39 9.34
C LEU A 376 -10.53 -16.77 8.64
N ASP A 377 -10.82 -17.17 7.41
CA ASP A 377 -12.06 -16.83 6.70
C ASP A 377 -12.90 -18.10 6.52
N ILE A 378 -14.19 -18.07 6.86
CA ILE A 378 -15.13 -19.18 6.71
C ILE A 378 -16.37 -18.68 5.96
N LEU A 379 -16.65 -19.28 4.81
CA LEU A 379 -17.86 -19.06 4.02
C LEU A 379 -18.78 -20.27 4.13
N LEU A 380 -19.98 -20.03 4.65
CA LEU A 380 -21.06 -21.01 4.75
C LEU A 380 -22.24 -20.58 3.87
N VAL A 381 -22.80 -21.52 3.11
CA VAL A 381 -24.00 -21.35 2.28
C VAL A 381 -25.04 -22.38 2.76
N PRO A 382 -25.65 -22.16 3.95
CA PRO A 382 -26.53 -23.14 4.56
C PRO A 382 -27.84 -23.34 3.78
N VAL A 383 -28.27 -22.32 3.02
CA VAL A 383 -29.47 -22.34 2.18
C VAL A 383 -29.19 -21.68 0.84
N LYS A 384 -29.92 -22.04 -0.22
CA LYS A 384 -29.70 -21.50 -1.58
C LYS A 384 -29.78 -19.97 -1.68
N LYS A 385 -30.51 -19.34 -0.77
CA LYS A 385 -30.78 -17.89 -0.74
C LYS A 385 -29.92 -17.13 0.27
N GLY A 386 -29.02 -17.79 1.00
CA GLY A 386 -28.32 -17.15 2.10
C GLY A 386 -26.91 -17.65 2.31
N SER A 387 -26.03 -16.74 2.73
CA SER A 387 -24.64 -17.05 3.04
C SER A 387 -24.18 -16.31 4.29
N VAL A 388 -23.26 -16.93 5.02
CA VAL A 388 -22.58 -16.37 6.18
C VAL A 388 -21.09 -16.38 5.90
N ASN A 389 -20.44 -15.24 6.04
CA ASN A 389 -18.99 -15.11 6.00
C ASN A 389 -18.50 -14.69 7.38
N LEU A 390 -17.53 -15.41 7.94
CA LEU A 390 -16.88 -15.13 9.21
C LEU A 390 -15.38 -14.95 8.95
N SER A 391 -14.80 -13.84 9.38
CA SER A 391 -13.38 -13.52 9.20
C SER A 391 -12.76 -13.13 10.53
N GLY A 392 -11.82 -13.91 11.04
CA GLY A 392 -10.98 -13.56 12.19
C GLY A 392 -9.57 -13.22 11.72
N ARG A 393 -8.98 -12.17 12.25
CA ARG A 393 -7.59 -11.79 12.00
C ARG A 393 -6.89 -11.40 13.30
N TRP A 394 -5.65 -11.76 13.38
CA TRP A 394 -4.74 -11.38 14.44
C TRP A 394 -3.43 -11.00 13.76
N ILE A 395 -2.96 -9.77 13.97
CA ILE A 395 -1.77 -9.23 13.30
C ILE A 395 -0.97 -8.47 14.36
N VAL A 396 0.28 -8.89 14.59
CA VAL A 396 1.26 -8.12 15.37
C VAL A 396 1.84 -7.06 14.45
N GLN A 397 1.54 -5.80 14.76
CA GLN A 397 2.13 -4.69 14.02
C GLN A 397 3.49 -4.38 14.63
N GLN A 398 4.56 -4.68 13.90
CA GLN A 398 5.89 -4.18 14.24
C GLN A 398 5.95 -2.70 13.85
N SER A 399 6.13 -1.80 14.83
CA SER A 399 6.42 -0.40 14.56
C SER A 399 7.82 -0.30 13.93
N MET A 400 7.98 0.57 12.93
CA MET A 400 9.31 0.86 12.36
C MET A 400 10.10 1.88 13.20
N ASP A 401 9.54 2.36 14.32
CA ASP A 401 10.21 3.34 15.17
C ASP A 401 11.27 2.63 16.02
N GLU A 402 12.54 2.87 15.71
CA GLU A 402 13.69 2.22 16.35
C GLU A 402 13.76 2.45 17.86
N SER A 403 13.11 3.48 18.40
CA SER A 403 13.18 3.82 19.82
C SER A 403 12.24 3.00 20.70
N GLU A 404 11.11 2.51 20.18
CA GLU A 404 10.17 1.64 20.92
C GLU A 404 9.48 0.67 19.93
N LEU A 405 10.18 -0.43 19.62
CA LEU A 405 9.60 -1.62 18.99
C LEU A 405 8.63 -2.28 19.99
N GLN A 406 7.45 -1.70 20.17
CA GLN A 406 6.40 -2.29 20.96
C GLN A 406 5.46 -3.08 20.04
N ASP A 407 5.49 -4.40 20.18
CA ASP A 407 4.59 -5.31 19.49
C ASP A 407 3.16 -5.08 19.99
N ASN A 408 2.37 -4.36 19.20
CA ASN A 408 0.98 -4.10 19.51
C ASN A 408 0.10 -5.03 18.66
N PRO A 409 -0.37 -6.17 19.21
CA PRO A 409 -1.24 -7.05 18.47
C PRO A 409 -2.59 -6.36 18.22
N SER A 410 -3.00 -6.38 16.97
CA SER A 410 -4.34 -6.03 16.53
C SER A 410 -5.15 -7.30 16.34
N LYS A 411 -6.34 -7.35 16.94
CA LYS A 411 -7.29 -8.47 16.80
C LYS A 411 -8.52 -7.95 16.08
N ARG A 412 -8.97 -8.62 15.03
CA ARG A 412 -10.19 -8.27 14.28
C ARG A 412 -11.07 -9.48 14.10
N LEU A 413 -12.36 -9.32 14.32
CA LEU A 413 -13.40 -10.29 14.02
C LEU A 413 -14.46 -9.58 13.18
N GLU A 414 -14.81 -10.15 12.04
CA GLU A 414 -15.76 -9.59 11.09
C GLU A 414 -16.73 -10.68 10.68
N ASN A 415 -17.99 -10.30 10.50
CA ASN A 415 -19.03 -11.19 10.04
C ASN A 415 -19.91 -10.50 9.01
N THR A 416 -20.37 -11.26 8.02
CA THR A 416 -21.33 -10.80 7.02
C THR A 416 -22.38 -11.87 6.81
N PHE A 417 -23.63 -11.52 7.06
CA PHE A 417 -24.80 -12.31 6.73
C PHE A 417 -25.46 -11.71 5.49
N ARG A 418 -25.82 -12.58 4.56
CA ARG A 418 -26.49 -12.22 3.31
C ARG A 418 -27.74 -13.07 3.15
N TYR A 419 -28.85 -12.44 2.81
CA TYR A 419 -30.10 -13.14 2.55
C TYR A 419 -30.89 -12.52 1.40
N GLN A 420 -31.18 -13.34 0.39
CA GLN A 420 -31.98 -12.97 -0.76
C GLN A 420 -33.47 -13.12 -0.45
N ILE A 421 -34.11 -12.02 -0.05
CA ILE A 421 -35.55 -11.96 0.24
C ILE A 421 -36.35 -12.17 -1.06
N HIS A 422 -35.94 -11.49 -2.13
CA HIS A 422 -36.56 -11.53 -3.46
C HIS A 422 -35.46 -11.59 -4.55
N PRO A 423 -35.72 -12.12 -5.77
CA PRO A 423 -34.74 -12.08 -6.86
C PRO A 423 -34.16 -10.70 -7.21
N MET A 424 -34.82 -9.63 -6.76
CA MET A 424 -34.40 -8.23 -6.93
C MET A 424 -34.01 -7.54 -5.63
N ILE A 425 -34.15 -8.18 -4.46
CA ILE A 425 -33.89 -7.56 -3.14
C ILE A 425 -33.08 -8.52 -2.27
N GLU A 426 -31.94 -8.05 -1.81
CA GLU A 426 -31.02 -8.74 -0.93
C GLU A 426 -30.78 -7.89 0.33
N LEU A 427 -30.79 -8.55 1.49
CA LEU A 427 -30.45 -7.95 2.76
C LEU A 427 -29.04 -8.39 3.16
N LEU A 428 -28.20 -7.42 3.49
CA LEU A 428 -26.89 -7.63 4.09
C LEU A 428 -26.91 -7.12 5.53
N LEU A 429 -26.34 -7.90 6.42
CA LEU A 429 -26.02 -7.51 7.79
C LEU A 429 -24.54 -7.78 7.99
N HIS A 430 -23.76 -6.77 8.31
CA HIS A 430 -22.33 -6.92 8.58
C HIS A 430 -21.98 -6.31 9.92
N GLY A 431 -20.96 -6.84 10.56
CA GLY A 431 -20.49 -6.31 11.83
C GLY A 431 -19.09 -6.80 12.13
N GLY A 432 -18.49 -6.21 13.15
CA GLY A 432 -17.18 -6.62 13.57
C GLY A 432 -16.70 -5.97 14.85
N LEU A 433 -15.60 -6.51 15.34
CA LEU A 433 -14.87 -6.08 16.53
C LEU A 433 -13.41 -5.94 16.13
N ALA A 434 -12.77 -4.84 16.53
CA ALA A 434 -11.34 -4.63 16.41
C ALA A 434 -10.80 -4.22 17.78
N TYR A 435 -9.66 -4.78 18.17
CA TYR A 435 -8.95 -4.48 19.41
C TYR A 435 -7.50 -4.18 19.09
N GLU A 436 -6.95 -3.12 19.66
CA GLU A 436 -5.54 -2.78 19.61
C GLU A 436 -4.99 -2.75 21.03
N ASP A 437 -4.05 -3.64 21.34
CA ASP A 437 -3.41 -3.77 22.67
C ASP A 437 -2.29 -2.73 22.89
N ALA A 438 -2.42 -1.53 22.30
CA ALA A 438 -1.46 -0.44 22.44
C ALA A 438 -1.69 0.34 23.74
N GLY A 439 -1.38 -0.25 24.90
CA GLY A 439 -1.35 0.40 26.24
C GLY A 439 -2.71 0.86 26.82
N ASP A 440 -3.53 1.53 26.01
CA ASP A 440 -4.82 2.14 26.35
C ASP A 440 -6.03 1.31 25.91
N GLN A 441 -5.83 0.04 25.49
CA GLN A 441 -6.86 -0.89 25.01
C GLN A 441 -7.93 -0.22 24.12
N LYS A 442 -7.53 0.25 22.94
CA LYS A 442 -8.46 0.82 21.98
C LYS A 442 -9.29 -0.31 21.37
N SER A 443 -10.60 -0.30 21.58
CA SER A 443 -11.54 -1.22 20.92
C SER A 443 -12.50 -0.46 20.02
N ARG A 444 -12.84 -1.05 18.87
CA ARG A 444 -13.84 -0.57 17.92
C ARG A 444 -14.82 -1.69 17.64
N LYS A 445 -16.10 -1.39 17.66
CA LYS A 445 -17.18 -2.31 17.29
C LYS A 445 -18.02 -1.62 16.24
N TYR A 446 -18.52 -2.36 15.26
CA TYR A 446 -19.43 -1.81 14.28
C TYR A 446 -20.52 -2.80 13.91
N LEU A 447 -21.68 -2.26 13.54
CA LEU A 447 -22.82 -3.01 13.03
C LEU A 447 -23.45 -2.20 11.90
N GLY A 448 -23.63 -2.83 10.75
CA GLY A 448 -24.23 -2.20 9.59
C GLY A 448 -25.26 -3.10 8.93
N THR A 449 -26.23 -2.44 8.31
CA THR A 449 -27.25 -3.06 7.48
C THR A 449 -27.21 -2.45 6.10
N GLU A 450 -27.49 -3.26 5.08
CA GLU A 450 -27.56 -2.80 3.70
C GLU A 450 -28.71 -3.51 2.99
N VAL A 451 -29.56 -2.74 2.34
CA VAL A 451 -30.58 -3.27 1.43
C VAL A 451 -30.07 -3.04 0.01
N GLN A 452 -29.90 -4.14 -0.72
CA GLN A 452 -29.38 -4.12 -2.07
C GLN A 452 -30.47 -4.54 -3.05
N SER A 453 -30.59 -3.80 -4.15
CA SER A 453 -31.36 -4.20 -5.32
C SER A 453 -30.42 -4.35 -6.51
N PRO A 454 -29.77 -5.53 -6.68
CA PRO A 454 -28.73 -5.73 -7.69
C PRO A 454 -29.26 -5.66 -9.14
N LYS A 455 -30.59 -5.69 -9.31
CA LYS A 455 -31.28 -5.62 -10.61
C LYS A 455 -32.26 -4.45 -10.68
N LEU A 456 -32.05 -3.39 -9.89
CA LEU A 456 -32.93 -2.21 -9.90
C LEU A 456 -33.05 -1.61 -11.30
N PHE A 457 -31.97 -1.65 -12.08
CA PHE A 457 -31.92 -1.18 -13.47
C PHE A 457 -31.97 -2.35 -14.46
N GLY A 458 -32.67 -3.43 -14.10
CA GLY A 458 -32.75 -4.67 -14.86
C GLY A 458 -31.42 -5.41 -14.91
N ALA A 459 -31.03 -5.92 -16.08
CA ALA A 459 -29.75 -6.59 -16.27
C ALA A 459 -28.54 -5.63 -16.28
N LYS A 460 -28.79 -4.31 -16.36
CA LYS A 460 -27.73 -3.32 -16.48
C LYS A 460 -27.14 -2.88 -15.14
N GLY A 461 -27.76 -3.19 -14.01
CA GLY A 461 -27.18 -2.89 -12.71
C GLY A 461 -28.19 -2.70 -11.60
N GLY A 462 -27.72 -2.10 -10.52
CA GLY A 462 -28.45 -2.03 -9.27
C GLY A 462 -28.01 -0.90 -8.35
N MET A 463 -28.68 -0.83 -7.21
CA MET A 463 -28.42 0.17 -6.18
C MET A 463 -28.48 -0.49 -4.81
N SER A 464 -27.76 0.07 -3.84
CA SER A 464 -27.90 -0.28 -2.45
C SER A 464 -27.90 0.95 -1.56
N VAL A 465 -28.58 0.82 -0.43
CA VAL A 465 -28.62 1.81 0.64
C VAL A 465 -28.21 1.09 1.91
N GLY A 466 -27.26 1.66 2.63
CA GLY A 466 -26.75 1.07 3.85
C GLY A 466 -26.49 2.10 4.93
N HIS A 467 -26.46 1.61 6.16
CA HIS A 467 -26.18 2.38 7.35
C HIS A 467 -25.30 1.54 8.27
N GLN A 468 -24.29 2.16 8.87
CA GLN A 468 -23.33 1.52 9.75
C GLN A 468 -23.12 2.38 10.99
N GLU A 469 -23.33 1.79 12.15
CA GLU A 469 -23.01 2.37 13.45
C GLU A 469 -21.66 1.84 13.93
N GLU A 470 -20.87 2.71 14.54
CA GLU A 470 -19.56 2.43 15.08
C GLU A 470 -19.44 2.93 16.53
N TRP A 471 -18.80 2.13 17.36
CA TRP A 471 -18.59 2.42 18.78
C TRP A 471 -17.14 2.13 19.15
N GLY A 472 -16.59 2.91 20.07
CA GLY A 472 -15.23 2.71 20.56
C GLY A 472 -14.42 3.99 20.54
N TRP A 473 -13.11 3.84 20.32
CA TRP A 473 -12.18 4.98 20.21
C TRP A 473 -12.47 5.88 18.99
N VAL A 474 -13.11 5.31 17.96
CA VAL A 474 -13.82 6.03 16.90
C VAL A 474 -15.28 5.62 17.00
N GLY A 475 -16.12 6.53 17.50
CA GLY A 475 -17.56 6.34 17.56
C GLY A 475 -18.26 7.17 16.50
N GLY A 476 -19.39 6.71 15.97
CA GLY A 476 -20.08 7.46 14.93
C GLY A 476 -21.02 6.62 14.09
N HIS A 477 -21.53 7.20 13.02
CA HIS A 477 -22.33 6.48 12.05
C HIS A 477 -22.04 6.93 10.62
N THR A 478 -22.21 6.02 9.68
CA THR A 478 -22.09 6.28 8.24
C THR A 478 -23.33 5.78 7.52
N THR A 479 -23.97 6.67 6.76
CA THR A 479 -25.05 6.31 5.84
C THR A 479 -24.53 6.45 4.42
N PHE A 480 -24.82 5.47 3.56
CA PHE A 480 -24.33 5.48 2.19
C PHE A 480 -25.36 4.96 1.18
N ILE A 481 -25.21 5.44 -0.05
CA ILE A 481 -25.92 4.95 -1.23
C ILE A 481 -24.85 4.55 -2.25
N ARG A 482 -24.96 3.34 -2.79
CA ARG A 482 -24.12 2.87 -3.90
C ARG A 482 -24.98 2.56 -5.10
N ALA A 483 -24.50 2.90 -6.28
CA ALA A 483 -25.12 2.51 -7.53
C ALA A 483 -24.07 1.94 -8.46
N HIS A 484 -24.45 0.95 -9.26
CA HIS A 484 -23.65 0.49 -10.39
C HIS A 484 -24.56 0.32 -11.61
N TYR A 485 -24.06 0.74 -12.76
CA TYR A 485 -24.83 0.77 -13.99
C TYR A 485 -23.95 0.52 -15.21
N GLN A 486 -24.39 -0.39 -16.07
CA GLN A 486 -23.79 -0.69 -17.36
C GLN A 486 -24.38 0.23 -18.42
N VAL A 487 -23.67 1.34 -18.69
CA VAL A 487 -24.09 2.37 -19.65
C VAL A 487 -24.13 1.80 -21.06
N ALA A 488 -23.10 1.01 -21.42
CA ALA A 488 -22.95 0.30 -22.68
C ALA A 488 -22.39 -1.11 -22.41
N SER A 489 -22.42 -2.01 -23.40
CA SER A 489 -21.92 -3.39 -23.23
C SER A 489 -20.49 -3.45 -22.69
N ASN A 490 -19.68 -2.44 -23.01
CA ASN A 490 -18.30 -2.31 -22.57
C ASN A 490 -18.05 -1.28 -21.48
N ILE A 491 -19.03 -0.43 -21.11
CA ILE A 491 -18.84 0.66 -20.13
C ILE A 491 -19.66 0.38 -18.87
N LYS A 492 -18.97 0.32 -17.72
CA LYS A 492 -19.58 0.19 -16.39
C LYS A 492 -19.25 1.41 -15.55
N LEU A 493 -20.27 1.95 -14.91
CA LEU A 493 -20.21 3.03 -13.96
C LEU A 493 -20.52 2.48 -12.58
N ALA A 494 -19.78 2.89 -11.56
CA ALA A 494 -20.11 2.72 -10.16
C ALA A 494 -19.99 4.07 -9.45
N SER A 495 -20.87 4.34 -8.49
CA SER A 495 -20.83 5.57 -7.71
C SER A 495 -21.22 5.29 -6.26
N GLN A 496 -20.62 6.02 -5.35
CA GLN A 496 -20.98 6.02 -3.93
C GLN A 496 -21.17 7.46 -3.45
N LEU A 497 -22.21 7.68 -2.66
CA LEU A 497 -22.39 8.88 -1.84
C LEU A 497 -22.51 8.42 -0.39
N SER A 498 -21.80 9.06 0.53
CA SER A 498 -21.84 8.76 1.94
C SER A 498 -21.87 10.03 2.79
N TYR A 499 -22.55 9.94 3.92
CA TYR A 499 -22.48 10.91 5.01
C TYR A 499 -21.96 10.18 6.23
N THR A 500 -20.92 10.73 6.84
CA THR A 500 -20.25 10.20 8.03
C THR A 500 -20.32 11.22 9.14
N HIS A 501 -20.76 10.78 10.31
CA HIS A 501 -20.71 11.53 11.55
C HIS A 501 -19.78 10.78 12.50
N GLU A 502 -18.63 11.35 12.84
CA GLU A 502 -17.58 10.70 13.60
C GLU A 502 -17.17 11.53 14.83
N LEU A 503 -17.03 10.87 15.97
CA LEU A 503 -16.44 11.41 17.18
C LEU A 503 -14.98 10.91 17.25
N GLN A 504 -14.04 11.79 16.91
CA GLN A 504 -12.61 11.50 16.95
C GLN A 504 -11.92 12.46 17.92
N SER A 505 -11.22 11.92 18.93
CA SER A 505 -10.49 12.70 19.93
C SER A 505 -11.30 13.85 20.55
N ASN A 506 -12.54 13.55 20.97
CA ASN A 506 -13.53 14.49 21.52
C ASN A 506 -13.98 15.63 20.58
N SER A 507 -13.68 15.55 19.29
CA SER A 507 -14.18 16.48 18.27
C SER A 507 -15.19 15.76 17.39
N LEU A 508 -16.32 16.43 17.11
CA LEU A 508 -17.33 15.94 16.19
C LEU A 508 -16.95 16.34 14.77
N TYR A 509 -16.94 15.37 13.86
CA TYR A 509 -16.65 15.54 12.45
C TYR A 509 -17.83 15.07 11.63
N ASP A 510 -18.42 16.00 10.88
CA ASP A 510 -19.40 15.70 9.85
C ASP A 510 -18.71 15.73 8.49
N GLU A 511 -18.87 14.68 7.70
CA GLU A 511 -18.23 14.56 6.40
C GLU A 511 -19.19 14.02 5.34
N TRP A 512 -19.20 14.68 4.18
CA TRP A 512 -19.80 14.14 2.96
C TRP A 512 -18.71 13.58 2.05
N GLY A 513 -18.84 12.31 1.70
CA GLY A 513 -17.96 11.60 0.78
C GLY A 513 -18.69 11.23 -0.51
N GLY A 514 -18.04 11.40 -1.65
CA GLY A 514 -18.55 10.98 -2.94
C GLY A 514 -17.47 10.30 -3.76
N SER A 515 -17.81 9.25 -4.51
CA SER A 515 -16.91 8.66 -5.48
C SER A 515 -17.64 8.21 -6.74
N ILE A 516 -16.94 8.29 -7.87
CA ILE A 516 -17.38 7.80 -9.16
C ILE A 516 -16.24 6.98 -9.75
N PHE A 517 -16.55 5.79 -10.23
CA PHE A 517 -15.65 4.85 -10.86
C PHE A 517 -16.22 4.42 -12.20
N VAL A 518 -15.41 4.52 -13.26
CA VAL A 518 -15.77 4.15 -14.62
C VAL A 518 -14.77 3.12 -15.10
N THR A 519 -15.26 2.01 -15.65
CA THR A 519 -14.45 1.03 -16.37
C THR A 519 -15.01 0.83 -17.76
N SER A 520 -14.13 0.75 -18.76
CA SER A 520 -14.49 0.59 -20.15
C SER A 520 -13.58 -0.42 -20.85
N GLN A 521 -14.14 -1.49 -21.40
CA GLN A 521 -13.40 -2.40 -22.28
C GLN A 521 -13.46 -1.86 -23.72
N LEU A 522 -12.52 -1.00 -24.11
CA LEU A 522 -12.55 -0.33 -25.41
C LEU A 522 -12.38 -1.32 -26.57
N THR A 523 -11.49 -2.30 -26.40
CA THR A 523 -11.27 -3.41 -27.35
C THR A 523 -11.01 -4.70 -26.58
N ARG A 524 -10.80 -5.84 -27.24
CA ARG A 524 -10.39 -7.09 -26.57
C ARG A 524 -9.00 -7.02 -25.90
N HIS A 525 -8.21 -5.97 -26.16
CA HIS A 525 -6.84 -5.80 -25.66
C HIS A 525 -6.62 -4.51 -24.86
N ILE A 526 -7.60 -3.60 -24.85
CA ILE A 526 -7.46 -2.28 -24.21
C ILE A 526 -8.65 -2.07 -23.28
N ALA A 527 -8.33 -1.81 -22.01
CA ALA A 527 -9.27 -1.36 -21.00
C ALA A 527 -8.98 0.10 -20.63
N LEU A 528 -9.94 0.75 -19.99
CA LEU A 528 -9.76 2.06 -19.40
C LEU A 528 -10.45 2.05 -18.05
N GLN A 529 -9.80 2.59 -17.04
CA GLN A 529 -10.35 2.81 -15.72
C GLN A 529 -10.15 4.26 -15.33
N ALA A 530 -11.19 4.90 -14.82
CA ALA A 530 -11.12 6.25 -14.29
C ALA A 530 -11.88 6.30 -12.98
N SER A 531 -11.33 6.98 -11.98
CA SER A 531 -11.97 7.19 -10.71
C SER A 531 -11.81 8.64 -10.28
N THR A 532 -12.83 9.15 -9.60
CA THR A 532 -12.72 10.38 -8.84
C THR A 532 -13.40 10.16 -7.50
N PHE A 533 -12.85 10.77 -6.47
CA PHE A 533 -13.52 10.86 -5.18
C PHE A 533 -13.32 12.25 -4.61
N SER A 534 -14.26 12.64 -3.77
CA SER A 534 -14.27 13.91 -3.08
C SER A 534 -14.74 13.72 -1.65
N ARG A 535 -14.11 14.41 -0.70
CA ARG A 535 -14.52 14.45 0.71
C ARG A 535 -14.68 15.91 1.12
N PHE A 536 -15.75 16.21 1.83
CA PHE A 536 -16.08 17.56 2.29
C PHE A 536 -16.39 17.52 3.78
N GLY A 537 -15.49 18.06 4.60
CA GLY A 537 -15.67 18.22 6.03
C GLY A 537 -16.52 19.46 6.34
N LEU A 538 -17.56 19.27 7.15
CA LEU A 538 -18.40 20.30 7.72
C LEU A 538 -17.98 20.52 9.18
N ASP A 539 -16.74 20.92 9.43
CA ASP A 539 -16.33 21.30 10.79
C ASP A 539 -16.76 22.75 11.07
N THR A 540 -17.21 22.99 12.31
CA THR A 540 -17.35 24.31 12.93
C THR A 540 -16.14 25.24 12.74
N LYS A 541 -14.94 24.69 12.52
CA LYS A 541 -13.69 25.45 12.33
C LYS A 541 -13.31 25.74 10.88
N GLY A 542 -14.05 25.24 9.90
CA GLY A 542 -13.84 25.57 8.48
C GLY A 542 -14.20 24.45 7.50
N PHE A 543 -14.35 24.84 6.22
CA PHE A 543 -14.65 23.92 5.13
C PHE A 543 -13.35 23.26 4.61
N GLY A 544 -13.20 21.97 4.87
CA GLY A 544 -12.14 21.15 4.30
C GLY A 544 -12.63 20.38 3.08
N ALA A 545 -11.99 20.55 1.93
CA ALA A 545 -12.29 19.75 0.73
C ALA A 545 -11.05 18.97 0.30
N GLN A 546 -11.25 17.70 -0.04
CA GLN A 546 -10.25 16.83 -0.66
C GLN A 546 -10.83 16.27 -1.95
N ILE A 547 -10.05 16.29 -3.02
CA ILE A 547 -10.43 15.72 -4.32
C ILE A 547 -9.25 14.89 -4.83
N GLY A 548 -9.54 13.66 -5.26
CA GLY A 548 -8.59 12.85 -6.00
C GLY A 548 -9.18 12.36 -7.31
N ILE A 549 -8.30 12.22 -8.31
CA ILE A 549 -8.62 11.68 -9.62
C ILE A 549 -7.55 10.65 -9.96
N THR A 550 -7.98 9.49 -10.45
CA THR A 550 -7.08 8.46 -10.99
C THR A 550 -7.56 8.07 -12.37
N GLY A 551 -6.64 7.97 -13.32
CA GLY A 551 -6.88 7.41 -14.65
C GLY A 551 -5.89 6.29 -14.92
N GLN A 552 -6.34 5.25 -15.60
CA GLN A 552 -5.54 4.10 -16.01
C GLN A 552 -6.03 3.61 -17.38
N ILE A 553 -5.08 3.26 -18.26
CA ILE A 553 -5.33 2.53 -19.51
C ILE A 553 -4.60 1.21 -19.44
#